data_AF-A0A9E2U348-F1
#
_entry.id   AF-A0A9E2U348-F1
#
_cell.length_a   1.000
_cell.length_b   1.000
_cell.length_c   1.000
_cell.angle_alpha   90.00
_cell.angle_beta   90.00
_cell.angle_gamma   90.00
#
_symmetry.space_group_name_H-M   'P 1'
#
loop_
_entity.id
_entity.type
_entity.pdbx_description
1 polymer ?
#
loop_
_entity_poly.entity_id
_entity_poly.type
_entity_poly.pdbx_seq_one_letter_code
_entity_poly.pdbx_strand_id
1 'polypeptide(L)'
;MDTAGLYAAIAAANATTGPATVNISLSPGTYTLNSGELDITRTSGAVTIHGNGAIIDAQGVSRVLETDAGTNVTLQDLTLEDGLAGPSAPTLPSAGGGILNAGNLSLNNVTLSHDTAQGSNATVGGGNGGTGQGGGLYSSGGSVAINNATFSNDKALG
;
A
#
# COMPACT_ATOMS: atom_id res chain seq x y z
N MET A 1 17.40 9.48 -1.60
CA MET A 1 16.07 10.03 -1.24
C MET A 1 15.72 9.49 0.14
N ASP A 2 15.13 10.31 1.02
CA ASP A 2 14.60 9.92 2.34
C ASP A 2 13.05 9.81 2.31
N THR A 3 12.39 9.53 3.45
CA THR A 3 10.91 9.41 3.49
C THR A 3 10.21 10.67 3.00
N ALA A 4 10.66 11.86 3.40
CA ALA A 4 10.05 13.12 2.93
C ALA A 4 10.16 13.25 1.40
N GLY A 5 11.32 12.89 0.84
CA GLY A 5 11.53 12.84 -0.60
C GLY A 5 10.64 11.80 -1.30
N LEU A 6 10.34 10.67 -0.66
CA LEU A 6 9.41 9.66 -1.20
C LEU A 6 8.00 10.20 -1.31
N TYR A 7 7.46 10.83 -0.26
CA TYR A 7 6.15 11.50 -0.33
C TYR A 7 6.13 12.58 -1.41
N ALA A 8 7.18 13.40 -1.50
CA ALA A 8 7.28 14.43 -2.54
C ALA A 8 7.31 13.85 -3.96
N ALA A 9 7.98 12.71 -4.16
CA ALA A 9 8.02 12.03 -5.45
C ALA A 9 6.66 11.46 -5.85
N ILE A 10 5.90 10.89 -4.90
CA ILE A 10 4.53 10.42 -5.13
C ILE A 10 3.61 11.59 -5.48
N ALA A 11 3.68 12.70 -4.73
CA ALA A 11 2.89 13.89 -5.02
C ALA A 11 3.20 14.46 -6.43
N ALA A 12 4.48 14.48 -6.83
CA ALA A 12 4.90 14.89 -8.16
C ALA A 12 4.40 13.92 -9.25
N ALA A 13 4.41 12.61 -9.00
CA ALA A 13 3.86 11.62 -9.91
C ALA A 13 2.35 11.83 -10.12
N ASN A 14 1.61 12.02 -9.04
CA ASN A 14 0.17 12.30 -9.06
C ASN A 14 -0.17 13.58 -9.84
N ALA A 15 0.66 14.62 -9.74
CA ALA A 15 0.48 15.89 -10.46
C ALA A 15 0.92 15.85 -11.93
N THR A 16 1.66 14.82 -12.35
CA THR A 16 2.15 14.72 -13.73
C THR A 16 0.96 14.48 -14.69
N THR A 17 1.05 14.92 -15.93
CA THR A 17 0.02 14.70 -16.96
C THR A 17 0.57 13.91 -18.16
N GLY A 18 -0.33 13.39 -18.99
CA GLY A 18 0.03 12.61 -20.18
C GLY A 18 0.42 11.15 -19.90
N PRO A 19 0.57 10.33 -20.96
CA PRO A 19 0.65 8.86 -20.86
C PRO A 19 2.01 8.32 -20.44
N ALA A 20 3.03 9.18 -20.34
CA ALA A 20 4.38 8.74 -20.00
C ALA A 20 4.41 8.08 -18.61
N THR A 21 5.26 7.05 -18.49
CA THR A 21 5.50 6.39 -17.20
C THR A 21 6.36 7.29 -16.32
N VAL A 22 5.92 7.51 -15.09
CA VAL A 22 6.72 8.15 -14.05
C VAL A 22 7.50 7.07 -13.30
N ASN A 23 8.81 7.22 -13.24
CA ASN A 23 9.69 6.29 -12.53
C ASN A 23 10.19 6.95 -11.24
N ILE A 24 9.91 6.31 -10.11
CA ILE A 24 10.43 6.69 -8.80
C ILE A 24 11.47 5.64 -8.42
N SER A 25 12.71 6.06 -8.18
CA SER A 25 13.81 5.15 -7.82
C SER A 25 14.26 5.42 -6.39
N LEU A 26 14.19 4.38 -5.56
CA LEU A 26 14.62 4.43 -4.18
C LEU A 26 16.08 3.99 -4.07
N SER A 27 16.76 4.47 -3.03
CA SER A 27 18.04 3.91 -2.62
C SER A 27 17.77 2.81 -1.59
N PRO A 28 18.60 1.75 -1.50
CA PRO A 28 18.45 0.77 -0.41
C PRO A 28 18.44 1.47 0.95
N GLY A 29 17.57 1.00 1.85
CA GLY A 29 17.36 1.59 3.17
C GLY A 29 15.89 1.55 3.59
N THR A 30 15.62 2.01 4.80
CA THR A 30 14.26 2.04 5.37
C THR A 30 13.65 3.44 5.24
N TYR A 31 12.46 3.48 4.64
CA TYR A 31 11.60 4.65 4.48
C TYR A 31 10.45 4.54 5.47
N THR A 32 10.67 5.04 6.67
CA THR A 32 9.69 5.01 7.76
C THR A 32 8.61 6.08 7.54
N LEU A 33 7.38 5.64 7.27
CA LEU A 33 6.23 6.52 7.01
C LEU A 33 5.76 7.19 8.31
N ASN A 34 5.51 8.49 8.23
CA ASN A 34 5.11 9.31 9.37
C ASN A 34 3.99 10.31 9.06
N SER A 35 3.48 10.29 7.82
CA SER A 35 2.48 11.23 7.31
C SER A 35 1.31 10.49 6.64
N GLY A 36 1.06 9.26 7.08
CA GLY A 36 0.05 8.36 6.50
C GLY A 36 0.59 7.49 5.36
N GLU A 37 -0.31 6.79 4.70
CA GLU A 37 0.01 5.89 3.59
C GLU A 37 0.52 6.63 2.34
N LEU A 38 1.20 5.90 1.46
CA LEU A 38 1.54 6.41 0.13
C LEU A 38 0.32 6.26 -0.79
N ASP A 39 -0.29 7.37 -1.16
CA ASP A 39 -1.47 7.39 -2.03
C ASP A 39 -1.09 7.70 -3.50
N ILE A 40 -1.33 6.75 -4.40
CA ILE A 40 -1.11 6.90 -5.84
C ILE A 40 -2.44 7.10 -6.56
N THR A 41 -2.63 8.30 -7.10
CA THR A 41 -3.87 8.75 -7.76
C THR A 41 -3.72 9.04 -9.25
N ARG A 42 -2.51 8.86 -9.79
CA ARG A 42 -2.20 9.11 -11.21
C ARG A 42 -2.92 8.13 -12.13
N THR A 43 -3.92 8.61 -12.86
CA THR A 43 -4.65 7.84 -13.90
C THR A 43 -4.22 8.17 -15.33
N SER A 44 -3.52 9.28 -15.54
CA SER A 44 -3.14 9.75 -16.89
C SER A 44 -2.01 8.95 -17.55
N GLY A 45 -1.28 8.15 -16.77
CA GLY A 45 -0.18 7.27 -17.20
C GLY A 45 0.29 6.41 -16.04
N ALA A 46 1.26 5.51 -16.28
CA ALA A 46 1.73 4.57 -15.27
C ALA A 46 2.68 5.21 -14.24
N VAL A 47 2.74 4.61 -13.04
CA VAL A 47 3.77 4.86 -12.02
C VAL A 47 4.56 3.57 -11.80
N THR A 48 5.87 3.66 -11.80
CA THR A 48 6.76 2.55 -11.42
C THR A 48 7.65 2.96 -10.26
N ILE A 49 7.59 2.20 -9.17
CA ILE A 49 8.49 2.35 -8.02
C ILE A 49 9.55 1.26 -8.09
N HIS A 50 10.79 1.69 -8.31
CA HIS A 50 11.98 0.85 -8.28
C HIS A 50 12.55 0.90 -6.86
N GLY A 51 12.32 -0.15 -6.11
CA GLY A 51 12.69 -0.29 -4.71
C GLY A 51 14.18 -0.45 -4.48
N ASN A 52 14.88 -1.16 -5.36
CA ASN A 52 16.32 -1.45 -5.22
C ASN A 52 16.69 -2.02 -3.83
N GLY A 53 15.83 -2.87 -3.26
CA GLY A 53 15.99 -3.44 -1.92
C GLY A 53 15.57 -2.52 -0.77
N ALA A 54 14.87 -1.42 -1.06
CA ALA A 54 14.30 -0.55 -0.02
C ALA A 54 13.20 -1.24 0.78
N ILE A 55 13.05 -0.80 2.02
CA ILE A 55 11.95 -1.14 2.92
C ILE A 55 11.11 0.11 3.11
N ILE A 56 9.79 0.01 2.93
CA ILE A 56 8.83 1.04 3.28
C ILE A 56 8.05 0.52 4.48
N ASP A 57 8.25 1.16 5.62
CA ASP A 57 7.77 0.73 6.93
C ASP A 57 6.68 1.71 7.41
N ALA A 58 5.46 1.21 7.57
CA ALA A 58 4.31 1.99 8.03
C ALA A 58 4.12 2.01 9.56
N GLN A 59 5.00 1.36 10.33
CA GLN A 59 5.08 1.39 11.79
C GLN A 59 3.79 1.03 12.54
N GLY A 60 2.86 0.35 11.88
CA GLY A 60 1.52 0.04 12.37
C GLY A 60 0.62 1.27 12.51
N VAL A 61 0.90 2.39 11.84
CA VAL A 61 0.10 3.63 11.99
C VAL A 61 -0.87 3.89 10.83
N SER A 62 -0.58 3.34 9.66
CA SER A 62 -1.41 3.46 8.45
C SER A 62 -1.18 2.25 7.57
N ARG A 63 -1.90 2.15 6.45
CA ARG A 63 -1.43 1.29 5.37
C ARG A 63 -0.07 1.74 4.87
N VAL A 64 0.62 0.86 4.15
CA VAL A 64 1.85 1.25 3.46
C VAL A 64 1.51 2.01 2.18
N LEU A 65 0.57 1.50 1.37
CA LEU A 65 0.24 2.07 0.06
C LEU A 65 -1.23 1.88 -0.32
N GLU A 66 -1.79 2.91 -0.96
CA GLU A 66 -3.10 2.87 -1.62
C GLU A 66 -2.99 3.28 -3.09
N THR A 67 -3.82 2.66 -3.93
CA THR A 67 -3.97 3.06 -5.33
C THR A 67 -5.43 3.32 -5.68
N ASP A 68 -5.71 4.44 -6.32
CA ASP A 68 -7.04 4.77 -6.81
C ASP A 68 -7.48 3.95 -8.02
N ALA A 69 -8.79 3.93 -8.26
CA ALA A 69 -9.36 3.34 -9.46
C ALA A 69 -8.83 4.03 -10.73
N GLY A 70 -8.50 3.22 -11.74
CA GLY A 70 -7.96 3.70 -13.02
C GLY A 70 -6.46 3.99 -13.02
N THR A 71 -5.77 3.79 -11.90
CA THR A 71 -4.30 3.86 -11.84
C THR A 71 -3.65 2.62 -12.45
N ASN A 72 -2.39 2.76 -12.85
CA ASN A 72 -1.55 1.65 -13.31
C ASN A 72 -0.19 1.73 -12.61
N VAL A 73 0.02 0.86 -11.64
CA VAL A 73 1.14 0.90 -10.70
C VAL A 73 1.96 -0.37 -10.80
N THR A 74 3.28 -0.21 -10.87
CA THR A 74 4.24 -1.31 -10.78
C THR A 74 5.19 -1.08 -9.62
N LEU A 75 5.27 -2.05 -8.72
CA LEU A 75 6.19 -2.08 -7.58
C LEU A 75 7.25 -3.16 -7.85
N GLN A 76 8.53 -2.80 -7.71
CA GLN A 76 9.65 -3.69 -8.04
C GLN A 76 10.74 -3.67 -6.96
N ASP A 77 11.19 -4.84 -6.51
CA ASP A 77 12.37 -4.99 -5.64
C ASP A 77 12.30 -4.18 -4.32
N LEU A 78 11.18 -4.27 -3.58
CA LEU A 78 11.05 -3.63 -2.26
C LEU A 78 10.31 -4.51 -1.25
N THR A 79 10.44 -4.14 0.01
CA THR A 79 9.59 -4.62 1.10
C THR A 79 8.62 -3.51 1.51
N LEU A 80 7.36 -3.88 1.71
CA LEU A 80 6.31 -3.07 2.32
C LEU A 80 5.97 -3.77 3.64
N GLU A 81 6.10 -3.07 4.75
CA GLU A 81 5.91 -3.72 6.06
C GLU A 81 5.24 -2.86 7.11
N ASP A 82 4.77 -3.56 8.14
CA ASP A 82 4.12 -3.01 9.32
C ASP A 82 2.95 -2.08 8.96
N GLY A 83 2.21 -2.41 7.90
CA GLY A 83 0.97 -1.74 7.53
C GLY A 83 -0.17 -2.04 8.49
N LEU A 84 -1.01 -1.04 8.79
CA LEU A 84 -2.24 -1.17 9.56
C LEU A 84 -3.42 -0.47 8.86
N ALA A 85 -4.40 -1.27 8.44
CA ALA A 85 -5.73 -0.78 8.10
C ALA A 85 -6.69 -1.09 9.25
N GLY A 86 -6.95 -0.11 10.12
CA GLY A 86 -7.92 -0.24 11.21
C GLY A 86 -9.34 0.23 10.85
N PRO A 87 -10.28 0.25 11.81
CA PRO A 87 -11.65 0.74 11.61
C PRO A 87 -11.75 2.23 11.27
N SER A 88 -10.66 2.98 11.46
CA SER A 88 -10.56 4.41 11.17
C SER A 88 -9.68 4.72 9.95
N ALA A 89 -9.24 3.71 9.19
CA ALA A 89 -8.53 3.94 7.93
C ALA A 89 -9.40 4.76 6.97
N PRO A 90 -8.82 5.71 6.21
CA PRO A 90 -9.57 6.77 5.53
C PRO A 90 -10.45 6.26 4.39
N THR A 91 -10.00 5.22 3.70
CA THR A 91 -10.72 4.57 2.60
C THR A 91 -10.88 3.09 2.94
N LEU A 92 -12.04 2.52 2.60
CA LEU A 92 -12.37 1.10 2.79
C LEU A 92 -11.83 0.55 4.14
N PRO A 93 -12.37 1.02 5.28
CA PRO A 93 -11.79 0.73 6.59
C PRO A 93 -11.58 -0.75 6.82
N SER A 94 -10.54 -1.11 7.57
CA SER A 94 -10.20 -2.50 7.87
C SER A 94 -9.84 -3.36 6.65
N ALA A 95 -9.41 -2.75 5.53
CA ALA A 95 -9.00 -3.45 4.32
C ALA A 95 -7.59 -3.06 3.85
N GLY A 96 -6.79 -4.06 3.49
CA GLY A 96 -5.49 -3.88 2.82
C GLY A 96 -4.42 -3.31 3.72
N GLY A 97 -4.08 -3.98 4.82
CA GLY A 97 -3.11 -3.49 5.81
C GLY A 97 -1.80 -3.01 5.18
N GLY A 98 -1.22 -3.76 4.26
CA GLY A 98 -0.06 -3.34 3.49
C GLY A 98 -0.49 -2.48 2.31
N ILE A 99 -1.29 -3.07 1.42
CA ILE A 99 -1.79 -2.44 0.20
C ILE A 99 -3.32 -2.50 0.10
N LEU A 100 -3.93 -1.34 -0.16
CA LEU A 100 -5.28 -1.25 -0.71
C LEU A 100 -5.22 -0.90 -2.21
N ASN A 101 -5.67 -1.82 -3.08
CA ASN A 101 -5.66 -1.63 -4.52
C ASN A 101 -7.08 -1.46 -5.10
N ALA A 102 -7.38 -0.30 -5.68
CA ALA A 102 -8.55 -0.10 -6.54
C ALA A 102 -8.20 -0.04 -8.04
N GLY A 103 -6.91 -0.01 -8.40
CA GLY A 103 -6.40 0.13 -9.76
C GLY A 103 -5.81 -1.15 -10.35
N ASN A 104 -4.90 -1.00 -11.31
CA ASN A 104 -4.08 -2.09 -11.82
C ASN A 104 -2.72 -2.09 -11.13
N LEU A 105 -2.40 -3.17 -10.42
CA LEU A 105 -1.19 -3.29 -9.63
C LEU A 105 -0.36 -4.49 -10.10
N SER A 106 0.93 -4.25 -10.33
CA SER A 106 1.91 -5.29 -10.63
C SER A 106 2.97 -5.32 -9.53
N LEU A 107 3.09 -6.46 -8.85
CA LEU A 107 4.11 -6.73 -7.83
C LEU A 107 5.20 -7.61 -8.43
N ASN A 108 6.43 -7.13 -8.50
CA ASN A 108 7.56 -7.88 -9.04
C ASN A 108 8.68 -7.92 -8.00
N ASN A 109 8.98 -9.10 -7.46
CA ASN A 109 9.99 -9.24 -6.41
C ASN A 109 9.72 -8.34 -5.20
N VAL A 110 8.45 -8.31 -4.76
CA VAL A 110 7.98 -7.50 -3.62
C VAL A 110 7.74 -8.40 -2.41
N THR A 111 8.11 -7.94 -1.23
CA THR A 111 7.72 -8.57 0.04
C THR A 111 6.68 -7.71 0.75
N LEU A 112 5.58 -8.33 1.16
CA LEU A 112 4.58 -7.80 2.09
C LEU A 112 4.76 -8.52 3.42
N SER A 113 4.84 -7.77 4.51
CA SER A 113 5.38 -8.29 5.76
C SER A 113 4.74 -7.64 6.98
N HIS A 114 4.20 -8.46 7.89
CA HIS A 114 3.61 -8.02 9.16
C HIS A 114 2.45 -7.03 9.00
N ASP A 115 1.81 -7.02 7.83
CA ASP A 115 0.74 -6.11 7.52
C ASP A 115 -0.60 -6.60 8.09
N THR A 116 -1.36 -5.70 8.73
CA THR A 116 -2.59 -6.04 9.45
C THR A 116 -3.79 -5.25 8.95
N ALA A 117 -4.85 -5.95 8.57
CA ALA A 117 -6.18 -5.41 8.37
C ALA A 117 -7.04 -5.78 9.59
N GLN A 118 -7.46 -4.79 10.39
CA GLN A 118 -8.13 -5.00 11.66
C GLN A 118 -9.53 -4.37 11.67
N GLY A 119 -10.54 -5.23 11.78
CA GLY A 119 -11.92 -4.86 12.02
C GLY A 119 -12.19 -4.31 13.42
N SER A 120 -13.36 -3.71 13.61
CA SER A 120 -13.75 -3.15 14.90
C SER A 120 -14.01 -4.24 15.93
N ASN A 121 -13.70 -3.97 17.19
CA ASN A 121 -14.10 -4.86 18.28
C ASN A 121 -15.64 -4.96 18.37
N ALA A 122 -16.12 -6.10 18.85
CA ALA A 122 -17.51 -6.27 19.27
C ALA A 122 -17.91 -5.19 20.28
N THR A 123 -19.13 -4.66 20.15
CA THR A 123 -19.66 -3.69 21.10
C THR A 123 -20.18 -4.38 22.37
N VAL A 124 -20.11 -3.65 23.50
CA VAL A 124 -20.66 -4.12 24.77
C VAL A 124 -22.18 -4.30 24.60
N GLY A 125 -22.65 -5.54 24.59
CA GLY A 125 -24.05 -5.89 24.26
C GLY A 125 -24.21 -7.00 23.21
N GLY A 126 -23.11 -7.51 22.64
CA GLY A 126 -23.13 -8.69 21.76
C GLY A 126 -23.22 -8.38 20.27
N GLY A 127 -22.84 -7.17 19.85
CA GLY A 127 -22.64 -6.88 18.43
C GLY A 127 -21.46 -7.66 17.86
N ASN A 128 -21.53 -8.05 16.59
CA ASN A 128 -20.39 -8.67 15.89
C ASN A 128 -19.21 -7.70 15.78
N GLY A 129 -17.99 -8.24 15.73
CA GLY A 129 -16.82 -7.49 15.29
C GLY A 129 -16.97 -7.00 13.83
N GLY A 130 -16.17 -6.01 13.46
CA GLY A 130 -16.05 -5.55 12.08
C GLY A 130 -15.15 -6.49 11.30
N THR A 131 -15.25 -6.51 9.97
CA THR A 131 -14.42 -7.39 9.14
C THR A 131 -13.03 -6.81 8.92
N GLY A 132 -11.98 -7.58 9.17
CA GLY A 132 -10.65 -7.34 8.57
C GLY A 132 -10.51 -8.05 7.22
N GLN A 133 -10.04 -7.37 6.18
CA GLN A 133 -9.95 -7.92 4.82
C GLN A 133 -8.56 -7.70 4.22
N GLY A 134 -7.82 -8.78 3.97
CA GLY A 134 -6.51 -8.73 3.29
C GLY A 134 -5.44 -7.99 4.10
N GLY A 135 -4.75 -8.71 5.00
CA GLY A 135 -3.67 -8.15 5.81
C GLY A 135 -2.57 -7.52 4.96
N GLY A 136 -1.95 -8.30 4.06
CA GLY A 136 -0.92 -7.80 3.15
C GLY A 136 -1.51 -6.99 1.99
N LEU A 137 -2.52 -7.53 1.31
CA LEU A 137 -3.14 -6.88 0.17
C LEU A 137 -4.64 -7.14 0.11
N TYR A 138 -5.40 -6.08 -0.14
CA TYR A 138 -6.81 -6.16 -0.54
C TYR A 138 -7.01 -5.44 -1.87
N SER A 139 -7.64 -6.12 -2.84
CA SER A 139 -7.98 -5.53 -4.13
C SER A 139 -9.49 -5.29 -4.21
N SER A 140 -9.91 -4.04 -4.19
CA SER A 140 -11.32 -3.61 -4.30
C SER A 140 -11.76 -3.42 -5.75
N GLY A 141 -10.81 -3.29 -6.68
CA GLY A 141 -11.06 -3.08 -8.10
C GLY A 141 -9.84 -3.40 -8.97
N GLY A 142 -10.00 -3.19 -10.28
CA GLY A 142 -8.95 -3.39 -11.29
C GLY A 142 -8.37 -4.81 -11.33
N SER A 143 -7.04 -4.93 -11.35
CA SER A 143 -6.34 -6.21 -11.45
C SER A 143 -5.05 -6.22 -10.64
N VAL A 144 -4.64 -7.42 -10.20
CA VAL A 144 -3.36 -7.63 -9.50
C VAL A 144 -2.57 -8.71 -10.23
N ALA A 145 -1.36 -8.38 -10.64
CA ALA A 145 -0.38 -9.33 -11.15
C ALA A 145 0.72 -9.51 -10.10
N ILE A 146 1.00 -10.76 -9.73
CA ILE A 146 1.98 -11.09 -8.68
C ILE A 146 3.08 -11.96 -9.31
N ASN A 147 4.29 -11.44 -9.32
CA ASN A 147 5.48 -12.11 -9.84
C ASN A 147 6.58 -12.12 -8.77
N ASN A 148 7.01 -13.30 -8.37
CA ASN A 148 8.07 -13.49 -7.37
C ASN A 148 7.86 -12.70 -6.07
N ALA A 149 6.62 -12.55 -5.63
CA ALA A 149 6.33 -11.83 -4.39
C ALA A 149 6.25 -12.78 -3.18
N THR A 150 6.55 -12.25 -2.00
CA THR A 150 6.39 -12.93 -0.71
C THR A 150 5.36 -12.20 0.13
N PHE A 151 4.45 -12.94 0.76
CA PHE A 151 3.52 -12.45 1.78
C PHE A 151 3.83 -13.18 3.07
N SER A 152 4.18 -12.46 4.14
CA SER A 152 4.69 -13.09 5.36
C SER A 152 4.20 -12.40 6.62
N ASN A 153 3.64 -13.17 7.56
CA ASN A 153 3.13 -12.66 8.83
C ASN A 153 1.99 -11.63 8.73
N ASP A 154 1.35 -11.53 7.56
CA ASP A 154 0.21 -10.65 7.35
C ASP A 154 -1.08 -11.21 7.98
N LYS A 155 -1.93 -10.33 8.50
CA LYS A 155 -3.11 -10.71 9.28
C LYS A 155 -4.36 -9.98 8.83
N ALA A 156 -5.44 -10.72 8.61
CA ALA A 156 -6.79 -10.18 8.58
C ALA A 156 -7.49 -10.56 9.89
N LEU A 157 -7.79 -9.57 10.72
CA LEU A 157 -8.42 -9.73 12.03
C LEU A 157 -9.84 -9.14 11.96
N GLY A 158 -10.86 -9.97 12.15
CA GLY A 158 -12.28 -9.54 12.20
C GLY A 158 -12.91 -9.70 13.58
#